data_AF-A0A7S3TN64-F1
#
_entry.id   AF-A0A7S3TN64-F1
#
_cell.length_a   1.000
_cell.length_b   1.000
_cell.length_c   1.000
_cell.angle_alpha   90.00
_cell.angle_beta   90.00
_cell.angle_gamma   90.00
#
_symmetry.space_group_name_H-M   'P 1'
#
loop_
_entity.id
_entity.type
_entity.pdbx_description
1 polymer ?
#
loop_
_entity_poly.entity_id
_entity_poly.type
_entity_poly.pdbx_seq_one_letter_code
_entity_poly.pdbx_strand_id
1 'polypeptide(L)'
;TLGENRWEEFQIWLDGDPTRVLHPGAEKAAKDTACHGPDHEDVNHYNWIIDGRKEIEFADEYDMGSVEVYGRESPDLGVPGDQFRIRLKVVGKWRSVTWEKVPRPVRAAGDATPAFPSGSYSIVGSWNGFEPVPMTKGPRLGRHYLEVEITQFGGEFQIVRDNDWGQVLYPSISNCGADGVAKAKVLGPNSWGHGYNWHIACTPGERFLIEFNRTIDAEGDKREVCWSKRQYTEAASLEDSASPTAAPQVVPQLE
;
A
#
# COMPACT_ATOMS: atom_id res chain seq x y z
N THR A 1 0.12 -2.94 17.28
CA THR A 1 0.41 -1.49 17.16
C THR A 1 -0.17 -1.03 15.86
N LEU A 2 -0.83 0.13 15.79
CA LEU A 2 -1.31 0.68 14.52
C LEU A 2 -0.13 1.14 13.66
N GLY A 3 -0.09 0.70 12.41
CA GLY A 3 0.83 1.13 11.37
C GLY A 3 0.35 2.37 10.63
N GLU A 4 0.97 2.64 9.47
CA GLU A 4 0.66 3.80 8.61
C GLU A 4 -0.83 3.92 8.28
N ASN A 5 -1.47 2.80 7.93
CA ASN A 5 -2.86 2.79 7.47
C ASN A 5 -3.87 3.12 8.58
N ARG A 6 -3.43 3.16 9.84
CA ARG A 6 -4.25 3.36 11.05
C ARG A 6 -5.33 2.30 11.25
N TRP A 7 -5.21 1.16 10.56
CA TRP A 7 -6.00 -0.02 10.83
C TRP A 7 -5.09 -1.24 10.83
N GLU A 8 -5.46 -2.24 11.62
CA GLU A 8 -4.77 -3.52 11.69
C GLU A 8 -5.79 -4.64 11.65
N GLU A 9 -5.55 -5.61 10.78
CA GLU A 9 -6.35 -6.82 10.66
C GLU A 9 -5.60 -7.98 11.30
N PHE A 10 -6.31 -8.84 12.03
CA PHE A 10 -5.66 -9.95 12.71
C PHE A 10 -6.59 -11.15 12.94
N GLN A 11 -5.95 -12.30 13.08
CA GLN A 11 -6.50 -13.54 13.64
C GLN A 11 -5.62 -13.98 14.81
N ILE A 12 -6.03 -15.00 15.55
CA ILE A 12 -5.21 -15.55 16.65
C ILE A 12 -4.89 -17.01 16.33
N TRP A 13 -3.61 -17.32 16.15
CA TRP A 13 -3.14 -18.70 16.00
C TRP A 13 -2.90 -19.32 17.37
N LEU A 14 -3.52 -20.45 17.65
CA LEU A 14 -3.27 -21.20 18.88
C LEU A 14 -1.87 -21.79 18.84
N ASP A 15 -1.07 -21.48 19.86
CA ASP A 15 0.30 -21.98 20.00
C ASP A 15 1.22 -21.63 18.81
N GLY A 16 0.86 -20.60 18.04
CA GLY A 16 1.59 -20.20 16.82
C GLY A 16 1.32 -21.10 15.60
N ASP A 17 0.35 -22.00 15.67
CA ASP A 17 0.00 -22.92 14.59
C ASP A 17 -1.02 -22.28 13.61
N PRO A 18 -0.64 -22.02 12.35
CA PRO A 18 -1.52 -21.41 11.35
C PRO A 18 -2.68 -22.31 10.92
N THR A 19 -2.69 -23.59 11.33
CA THR A 19 -3.81 -24.51 11.09
C THR A 19 -4.82 -24.53 12.23
N ARG A 20 -4.56 -23.79 13.31
CA ARG A 20 -5.41 -23.71 14.51
C ARG A 20 -5.81 -22.25 14.75
N VAL A 21 -6.64 -21.73 13.85
CA VAL A 21 -6.98 -20.31 13.81
C VAL A 21 -8.25 -20.02 14.58
N LEU A 22 -8.18 -19.09 15.52
CA LEU A 22 -9.36 -18.42 16.06
C LEU A 22 -9.68 -17.20 15.21
N HIS A 23 -10.96 -17.09 14.85
CA HIS A 23 -11.46 -16.03 13.95
C HIS A 23 -12.87 -15.57 14.38
N PRO A 24 -13.34 -14.42 13.91
CA PRO A 24 -14.74 -14.00 14.03
C PRO A 24 -15.65 -14.74 13.05
N GLY A 25 -16.96 -14.52 13.16
CA GLY A 25 -17.95 -15.05 12.20
C GLY A 25 -18.17 -14.19 10.95
N ALA A 26 -17.38 -13.14 10.74
CA ALA A 26 -17.50 -12.22 9.61
C ALA A 26 -16.15 -11.57 9.30
N GLU A 27 -15.94 -11.13 8.06
CA GLU A 27 -14.76 -10.36 7.67
C GLU A 27 -14.73 -9.01 8.39
N LYS A 28 -13.53 -8.54 8.73
CA LYS A 28 -13.30 -7.23 9.37
C LYS A 28 -14.22 -6.98 10.58
N ALA A 29 -14.39 -8.00 11.41
CA ALA A 29 -15.30 -7.96 12.54
C ALA A 29 -14.82 -6.99 13.63
N ALA A 30 -15.78 -6.30 14.25
CA ALA A 30 -15.53 -5.38 15.35
C ALA A 30 -15.16 -6.09 16.66
N LYS A 31 -14.80 -5.30 17.66
CA LYS A 31 -14.57 -5.78 19.03
C LYS A 31 -15.81 -6.41 19.64
N ASP A 32 -15.56 -7.28 20.62
CA ASP A 32 -16.56 -8.00 21.41
C ASP A 32 -17.48 -8.92 20.58
N THR A 33 -17.08 -9.22 19.34
CA THR A 33 -17.73 -10.24 18.51
C THR A 33 -17.39 -11.66 18.96
N ALA A 34 -18.24 -12.62 18.60
CA ALA A 34 -18.04 -14.03 18.91
C ALA A 34 -16.74 -14.57 18.28
N CYS A 35 -16.06 -15.45 19.00
CA CYS A 35 -14.85 -16.11 18.56
C CYS A 35 -15.09 -17.60 18.26
N HIS A 36 -14.79 -17.98 17.03
CA HIS A 36 -14.95 -19.30 16.42
C HIS A 36 -13.60 -20.03 16.33
N GLY A 37 -13.61 -21.26 15.81
CA GLY A 37 -12.42 -22.11 15.70
C GLY A 37 -11.99 -22.83 17.00
N PRO A 38 -10.80 -23.46 17.05
CA PRO A 38 -9.80 -23.44 15.99
C PRO A 38 -10.25 -24.18 14.73
N ASP A 39 -10.21 -23.49 13.59
CA ASP A 39 -10.52 -24.04 12.28
C ASP A 39 -9.24 -24.04 11.40
N HIS A 40 -9.20 -24.95 10.41
CA HIS A 40 -8.00 -25.28 9.62
C HIS A 40 -8.10 -24.90 8.14
N GLU A 41 -9.30 -24.68 7.62
CA GLU A 41 -9.55 -24.41 6.20
C GLU A 41 -10.47 -23.20 6.01
N ASP A 42 -10.21 -22.44 4.95
CA ASP A 42 -11.02 -21.35 4.39
C ASP A 42 -11.47 -20.21 5.32
N VAL A 43 -10.87 -20.03 6.50
CA VAL A 43 -11.22 -18.92 7.42
C VAL A 43 -10.32 -17.69 7.30
N ASN A 44 -9.39 -17.65 6.33
CA ASN A 44 -8.40 -16.57 6.19
C ASN A 44 -9.02 -15.19 5.97
N HIS A 45 -10.23 -15.13 5.42
CA HIS A 45 -10.96 -13.88 5.19
C HIS A 45 -11.74 -13.41 6.44
N TYR A 46 -11.90 -14.26 7.46
CA TYR A 46 -12.51 -13.89 8.73
C TYR A 46 -11.48 -13.35 9.70
N ASN A 47 -11.41 -12.03 9.81
CA ASN A 47 -10.44 -11.32 10.62
C ASN A 47 -11.12 -10.28 11.50
N TRP A 48 -10.53 -10.00 12.66
CA TRP A 48 -10.88 -8.81 13.42
C TRP A 48 -10.16 -7.60 12.82
N ILE A 49 -10.78 -6.42 12.93
CA ILE A 49 -10.14 -5.16 12.55
C ILE A 49 -10.13 -4.18 13.73
N ILE A 50 -8.95 -3.66 14.05
CA ILE A 50 -8.81 -2.45 14.86
C ILE A 50 -8.72 -1.30 13.86
N ASP A 51 -9.77 -0.49 13.78
CA ASP A 51 -9.83 0.64 12.84
C ASP A 51 -9.77 1.97 13.59
N GLY A 52 -8.60 2.61 13.53
CA GLY A 52 -8.32 3.90 14.15
C GLY A 52 -8.52 5.10 13.22
N ARG A 53 -9.01 4.90 12.00
CA ARG A 53 -9.28 6.00 11.06
C ARG A 53 -10.46 6.85 11.54
N LYS A 54 -10.31 8.16 11.41
CA LYS A 54 -11.38 9.14 11.69
C LYS A 54 -12.43 9.15 10.58
N GLU A 55 -11.98 8.96 9.35
CA GLU A 55 -12.79 9.05 8.14
C GLU A 55 -12.52 7.82 7.29
N ILE A 56 -13.59 7.22 6.77
CA ILE A 56 -13.52 6.14 5.79
C ILE A 56 -14.12 6.66 4.50
N GLU A 57 -13.38 6.45 3.41
CA GLU A 57 -13.69 6.99 2.09
C GLU A 57 -14.14 5.85 1.16
N PHE A 58 -15.24 6.07 0.46
CA PHE A 58 -15.80 5.15 -0.52
C PHE A 58 -16.03 5.87 -1.84
N ALA A 59 -15.80 5.19 -2.96
CA ALA A 59 -16.30 5.67 -4.23
C ALA A 59 -17.83 5.56 -4.21
N ASP A 60 -18.52 6.64 -4.54
CA ASP A 60 -19.97 6.60 -4.72
C ASP A 60 -20.28 5.85 -6.02
N GLU A 61 -21.04 4.76 -5.92
CA GLU A 61 -21.39 3.92 -7.08
C GLU A 61 -22.41 4.62 -7.99
N TYR A 62 -23.19 5.55 -7.47
CA TYR A 62 -24.28 6.21 -8.19
C TYR A 62 -23.90 7.60 -8.71
N ASP A 63 -22.96 8.29 -8.07
CA ASP A 63 -22.43 9.57 -8.54
C ASP A 63 -20.96 9.44 -8.93
N MET A 64 -20.71 9.32 -10.24
CA MET A 64 -19.38 9.07 -10.79
C MET A 64 -18.39 10.18 -10.40
N GLY A 65 -17.56 9.89 -9.42
CA GLY A 65 -16.49 10.77 -8.93
C GLY A 65 -16.78 11.49 -7.63
N SER A 66 -17.99 11.34 -7.11
CA SER A 66 -18.29 11.60 -5.70
C SER A 66 -17.55 10.60 -4.80
N VAL A 67 -17.11 11.09 -3.65
CA VAL A 67 -16.51 10.28 -2.60
C VAL A 67 -17.31 10.51 -1.34
N GLU A 68 -17.95 9.45 -0.86
CA GLU A 68 -18.61 9.49 0.44
C GLU A 68 -17.56 9.37 1.54
N VAL A 69 -17.57 10.33 2.47
CA VAL A 69 -16.68 10.38 3.61
C VAL A 69 -17.50 10.19 4.88
N TYR A 70 -17.31 9.05 5.54
CA TYR A 70 -17.99 8.76 6.79
C TYR A 70 -17.07 9.07 7.97
N GLY A 71 -17.37 10.16 8.66
CA GLY A 71 -16.75 10.47 9.94
C GLY A 71 -17.21 9.48 11.02
N ARG A 72 -16.26 8.89 11.73
CA ARG A 72 -16.53 7.94 12.81
C ARG A 72 -16.03 8.48 14.14
N GLU A 73 -16.92 8.54 15.12
CA GLU A 73 -16.51 8.62 16.52
C GLU A 73 -16.32 7.19 17.05
N SER A 74 -15.11 6.91 17.54
CA SER A 74 -14.78 5.61 18.11
C SER A 74 -13.75 5.78 19.23
N PRO A 75 -13.85 5.02 20.33
CA PRO A 75 -12.77 4.96 21.33
C PRO A 75 -11.48 4.36 20.74
N ASP A 76 -11.57 3.72 19.58
CA ASP A 76 -10.45 3.07 18.91
C ASP A 76 -9.73 4.01 17.92
N LEU A 77 -10.18 5.27 17.79
CA LEU A 77 -9.50 6.29 17.00
C LEU A 77 -8.03 6.39 17.40
N GLY A 78 -7.15 6.40 16.40
CA GLY A 78 -5.72 6.30 16.63
C GLY A 78 -4.88 6.91 15.52
N VAL A 79 -3.65 7.24 15.89
CA VAL A 79 -2.60 7.64 14.96
C VAL A 79 -1.57 6.52 14.88
N PRO A 80 -0.75 6.47 13.81
CA PRO A 80 0.32 5.49 13.73
C PRO A 80 1.18 5.45 14.99
N GLY A 81 1.56 4.24 15.39
CA GLY A 81 2.27 3.95 16.63
C GLY A 81 1.37 3.77 17.86
N ASP A 82 0.05 4.00 17.79
CA ASP A 82 -0.85 3.69 18.90
C ASP A 82 -0.85 2.18 19.19
N GLN A 83 -0.77 1.84 20.48
CA GLN A 83 -0.77 0.45 20.92
C GLN A 83 -2.16 0.06 21.42
N PHE A 84 -2.56 -1.17 21.11
CA PHE A 84 -3.80 -1.77 21.55
C PHE A 84 -3.49 -3.07 22.27
N ARG A 85 -4.16 -3.31 23.40
CA ARG A 85 -4.08 -4.57 24.12
C ARG A 85 -5.27 -5.42 23.72
N ILE A 86 -5.00 -6.46 22.92
CA ILE A 86 -5.98 -7.47 22.53
C ILE A 86 -6.17 -8.46 23.69
N ARG A 87 -7.41 -8.85 23.96
CA ARG A 87 -7.76 -9.85 24.99
C ARG A 87 -8.77 -10.84 24.43
N LEU A 88 -8.45 -12.13 24.53
CA LEU A 88 -9.41 -13.23 24.36
C LEU A 88 -10.15 -13.45 25.68
N LYS A 89 -11.46 -13.23 25.69
CA LYS A 89 -12.35 -13.52 26.82
C LYS A 89 -12.94 -14.91 26.66
N VAL A 90 -12.85 -15.74 27.70
CA VAL A 90 -13.43 -17.10 27.72
C VAL A 90 -14.34 -17.24 28.94
N VAL A 91 -15.63 -17.51 28.71
CA VAL A 91 -16.64 -17.72 29.76
C VAL A 91 -17.39 -19.02 29.47
N GLY A 92 -16.92 -20.11 30.09
CA GLY A 92 -17.41 -21.46 29.78
C GLY A 92 -17.14 -21.79 28.31
N LYS A 93 -18.20 -22.08 27.55
CA LYS A 93 -18.12 -22.36 26.11
C LYS A 93 -18.06 -21.10 25.21
N TRP A 94 -18.31 -19.92 25.79
CA TRP A 94 -18.37 -18.68 25.03
C TRP A 94 -17.00 -18.02 24.97
N ARG A 95 -16.59 -17.63 23.77
CA ARG A 95 -15.34 -16.88 23.53
C ARG A 95 -15.65 -15.61 22.77
N SER A 96 -14.95 -14.52 23.10
CA SER A 96 -14.98 -13.27 22.35
C SER A 96 -13.61 -12.59 22.37
N VAL A 97 -13.34 -11.75 21.38
CA VAL A 97 -12.11 -10.96 21.32
C VAL A 97 -12.47 -9.50 21.57
N THR A 98 -11.72 -8.85 22.45
CA THR A 98 -11.86 -7.42 22.76
C THR A 98 -10.50 -6.74 22.70
N TRP A 99 -10.49 -5.42 22.67
CA TRP A 99 -9.28 -4.64 22.80
C TRP A 99 -9.53 -3.30 23.48
N GLU A 100 -8.46 -2.75 24.02
CA GLU A 100 -8.42 -1.40 24.57
C GLU A 100 -7.17 -0.67 24.08
N LYS A 101 -7.30 0.62 23.79
CA LYS A 101 -6.16 1.48 23.50
C LYS A 101 -5.28 1.59 24.75
N VAL A 102 -3.99 1.30 24.61
CA VAL A 102 -3.02 1.44 25.70
C VAL A 102 -2.71 2.94 25.86
N PRO A 103 -2.92 3.54 27.05
CA PRO A 103 -2.56 4.92 27.30
C PRO A 103 -1.07 5.13 27.01
N ARG A 104 -0.75 6.09 26.13
CA ARG A 104 0.64 6.49 25.96
C ARG A 104 1.08 7.22 27.23
N PRO A 105 2.22 6.88 27.84
CA PRO A 105 2.83 7.77 28.82
C PRO A 105 3.02 9.14 28.16
N VAL A 106 2.69 10.20 28.90
CA VAL A 106 2.87 11.58 28.42
C VAL A 106 4.33 11.72 28.03
N ARG A 107 4.55 11.90 26.73
CA ARG A 107 5.88 12.14 26.19
C ARG A 107 6.32 13.53 26.56
N ALA A 108 7.59 13.70 26.93
CA ALA A 108 8.14 15.03 27.08
C ALA A 108 8.04 15.74 25.73
N ALA A 109 7.80 17.06 25.74
CA ALA A 109 7.81 17.85 24.53
C ALA A 109 9.20 17.69 23.85
N GLY A 110 9.24 16.98 22.73
CA GLY A 110 10.48 16.66 22.01
C GLY A 110 10.75 15.17 21.76
N ASP A 111 10.01 14.25 22.39
CA ASP A 111 10.17 12.82 22.06
C ASP A 111 9.66 12.51 20.66
N ALA A 112 10.58 12.13 19.76
CA ALA A 112 10.25 11.70 18.40
C ALA A 112 9.18 10.61 18.43
N THR A 113 8.12 10.78 17.64
CA THR A 113 7.20 9.68 17.32
C THR A 113 8.03 8.49 16.82
N PRO A 114 7.86 7.28 17.38
CA PRO A 114 8.63 6.12 16.96
C PRO A 114 8.39 5.96 15.47
N ALA A 115 9.47 5.93 14.70
CA ALA A 115 9.40 5.67 13.29
C ALA A 115 8.76 4.29 13.11
N PHE A 116 7.54 4.26 12.62
CA PHE A 116 6.90 3.04 12.14
C PHE A 116 7.46 2.76 10.73
N PRO A 117 7.61 1.48 10.34
CA PRO A 117 8.10 1.14 9.01
C PRO A 117 7.22 1.81 7.95
N SER A 118 7.84 2.58 7.05
CA SER A 118 7.15 3.07 5.87
C SER A 118 6.85 1.89 4.96
N GLY A 119 5.61 1.78 4.46
CA GLY A 119 5.25 0.75 3.50
C GLY A 119 6.09 0.82 2.22
N SER A 120 6.18 -0.31 1.54
CA SER A 120 6.63 -0.42 0.16
C SER A 120 5.43 -0.30 -0.77
N TYR A 121 5.67 0.18 -2.00
CA TYR A 121 4.62 0.36 -3.00
C TYR A 121 5.07 -0.27 -4.30
N SER A 122 4.16 -0.95 -4.96
CA SER A 122 4.35 -1.60 -6.25
C SER A 122 3.29 -1.12 -7.22
N ILE A 123 3.64 -0.98 -8.50
CA ILE A 123 2.69 -0.77 -9.58
C ILE A 123 2.26 -2.13 -10.13
N VAL A 124 0.97 -2.29 -10.34
CA VAL A 124 0.37 -3.39 -11.10
C VAL A 124 -0.34 -2.78 -12.30
N GLY A 125 -0.20 -3.34 -13.50
CA GLY A 125 -0.85 -2.77 -14.66
C GLY A 125 -1.15 -3.75 -15.78
N SER A 126 -1.96 -3.30 -16.73
CA SER A 126 -2.39 -4.15 -17.84
C SER A 126 -1.23 -4.59 -18.75
N TRP A 127 -0.12 -3.85 -18.78
CA TRP A 127 1.07 -4.16 -19.59
C TRP A 127 1.99 -5.23 -18.98
N ASN A 128 1.79 -5.61 -17.72
CA ASN A 128 2.56 -6.65 -17.05
C ASN A 128 1.68 -7.74 -16.42
N GLY A 129 0.44 -7.88 -16.90
CA GLY A 129 -0.51 -8.87 -16.38
C GLY A 129 -0.90 -8.64 -14.92
N PHE A 130 -0.82 -7.39 -14.44
CA PHE A 130 -1.05 -7.00 -13.05
C PHE A 130 -0.08 -7.67 -12.03
N GLU A 131 1.10 -8.09 -12.49
CA GLU A 131 2.18 -8.52 -11.59
C GLU A 131 2.78 -7.32 -10.85
N PRO A 132 3.01 -7.38 -9.52
CA PRO A 132 3.57 -6.26 -8.76
C PRO A 132 5.01 -5.92 -9.15
N VAL A 133 5.26 -4.68 -9.57
CA VAL A 133 6.59 -4.13 -9.83
C VAL A 133 6.95 -3.06 -8.79
N PRO A 134 7.99 -3.25 -7.97
CA PRO A 134 8.35 -2.32 -6.90
C PRO A 134 8.67 -0.91 -7.40
N MET A 135 8.12 0.10 -6.72
CA MET A 135 8.44 1.51 -6.93
C MET A 135 9.72 1.90 -6.17
N THR A 136 10.48 2.81 -6.75
CA THR A 136 11.66 3.40 -6.10
C THR A 136 11.24 4.52 -5.16
N LYS A 137 11.77 4.50 -3.92
CA LYS A 137 11.59 5.60 -2.97
C LYS A 137 12.38 6.83 -3.42
N GLY A 138 11.70 7.95 -3.57
CA GLY A 138 12.29 9.22 -3.96
C GLY A 138 13.00 9.93 -2.82
N PRO A 139 13.78 10.99 -3.13
CA PRO A 139 14.49 11.79 -2.12
C PRO A 139 13.56 12.71 -1.31
N ARG A 140 12.36 13.00 -1.82
CA ARG A 140 11.34 13.78 -1.11
C ARG A 140 10.54 12.83 -0.20
N LEU A 141 10.18 13.31 0.99
CA LEU A 141 9.36 12.55 1.93
C LEU A 141 8.05 12.10 1.25
N GLY A 142 7.73 10.81 1.38
CA GLY A 142 6.49 10.25 0.86
C GLY A 142 6.46 9.99 -0.65
N ARG A 143 7.48 10.41 -1.41
CA ARG A 143 7.52 10.21 -2.87
C ARG A 143 8.01 8.81 -3.23
N HIS A 144 7.30 8.15 -4.12
CA HIS A 144 7.64 6.89 -4.77
C HIS A 144 7.45 7.03 -6.27
N TYR A 145 8.24 6.35 -7.07
CA TYR A 145 8.12 6.45 -8.53
C TYR A 145 8.54 5.16 -9.25
N LEU A 146 8.02 4.96 -10.45
CA LEU A 146 8.43 3.90 -11.36
C LEU A 146 8.37 4.41 -12.80
N GLU A 147 9.43 4.15 -13.57
CA GLU A 147 9.39 4.32 -15.02
C GLU A 147 8.91 3.03 -15.66
N VAL A 148 7.91 3.14 -16.52
CA VAL A 148 7.29 2.01 -17.22
C VAL A 148 7.34 2.25 -18.71
N GLU A 149 7.58 1.19 -19.47
CA GLU A 149 7.39 1.16 -20.92
C GLU A 149 6.09 0.42 -21.22
N ILE A 150 5.16 1.09 -21.88
CA ILE A 150 3.85 0.50 -22.18
C ILE A 150 3.94 -0.24 -23.51
N THR A 151 3.68 -1.54 -23.51
CA THR A 151 3.85 -2.43 -24.67
C THR A 151 2.59 -2.59 -25.53
N GLN A 152 1.48 -1.97 -25.13
CA GLN A 152 0.17 -2.05 -25.77
C GLN A 152 -0.45 -0.65 -25.96
N PHE A 153 -1.60 -0.57 -26.64
CA PHE A 153 -2.34 0.67 -26.76
C PHE A 153 -3.08 0.96 -25.46
N GLY A 154 -2.82 2.12 -24.88
CA GLY A 154 -3.32 2.45 -23.56
C GLY A 154 -2.68 1.61 -22.45
N GLY A 155 -2.91 2.02 -21.22
CA GLY A 155 -2.45 1.29 -20.04
C GLY A 155 -3.35 1.57 -18.87
N GLU A 156 -3.61 0.55 -18.06
CA GLU A 156 -4.36 0.67 -16.82
C GLU A 156 -3.47 0.23 -15.67
N PHE A 157 -3.58 0.90 -14.51
CA PHE A 157 -2.79 0.52 -13.35
C PHE A 157 -3.45 0.84 -12.01
N GLN A 158 -2.92 0.19 -10.97
CA GLN A 158 -3.17 0.45 -9.56
C GLN A 158 -1.83 0.44 -8.80
N ILE A 159 -1.86 0.87 -7.54
CA ILE A 159 -0.71 0.79 -6.64
C ILE A 159 -1.05 -0.18 -5.52
N VAL A 160 -0.22 -1.18 -5.31
CA VAL A 160 -0.36 -2.18 -4.24
C VAL A 160 0.66 -1.87 -3.15
N ARG A 161 0.21 -1.72 -1.91
CA ARG A 161 1.10 -1.53 -0.75
C ARG A 161 1.54 -2.88 -0.20
N ASP A 162 2.83 -3.01 0.10
CA ASP A 162 3.44 -4.22 0.70
C ASP A 162 3.12 -5.53 -0.04
N ASN A 163 2.84 -5.45 -1.35
CA ASN A 163 2.36 -6.57 -2.18
C ASN A 163 1.13 -7.29 -1.61
N ASP A 164 0.28 -6.57 -0.88
CA ASP A 164 -0.95 -7.06 -0.29
C ASP A 164 -2.16 -6.52 -1.07
N TRP A 165 -2.90 -7.41 -1.74
CA TRP A 165 -4.12 -7.07 -2.48
C TRP A 165 -5.28 -6.60 -1.57
N GLY A 166 -5.16 -6.77 -0.26
CA GLY A 166 -6.01 -6.10 0.73
C GLY A 166 -5.70 -4.61 0.90
N GLN A 167 -4.59 -4.12 0.33
CA GLN A 167 -4.07 -2.77 0.48
C GLN A 167 -3.80 -2.09 -0.88
N VAL A 168 -4.83 -2.03 -1.71
CA VAL A 168 -4.78 -1.39 -3.03
C VAL A 168 -5.15 0.08 -2.93
N LEU A 169 -4.36 0.94 -3.56
CA LEU A 169 -4.70 2.33 -3.84
C LEU A 169 -5.19 2.44 -5.29
N TYR A 170 -6.28 3.19 -5.45
CA TYR A 170 -7.04 3.27 -6.70
C TYR A 170 -7.74 4.64 -6.81
N PRO A 171 -8.17 5.07 -8.01
CA PRO A 171 -8.93 6.30 -8.16
C PRO A 171 -10.39 6.15 -7.70
N SER A 172 -11.00 7.26 -7.27
CA SER A 172 -12.45 7.32 -7.02
C SER A 172 -13.31 7.17 -8.28
N ILE A 173 -12.72 7.27 -9.47
CA ILE A 173 -13.38 7.12 -10.77
C ILE A 173 -12.59 6.10 -11.59
N SER A 174 -13.25 5.06 -12.08
CA SER A 174 -12.63 4.11 -13.00
C SER A 174 -12.24 4.79 -14.32
N ASN A 175 -11.16 4.32 -14.94
CA ASN A 175 -10.67 4.80 -16.24
C ASN A 175 -10.31 6.30 -16.27
N CYS A 176 -9.88 6.87 -15.14
CA CYS A 176 -9.55 8.30 -15.07
C CYS A 176 -8.08 8.61 -15.45
N GLY A 177 -7.83 9.85 -15.88
CA GLY A 177 -6.48 10.41 -16.02
C GLY A 177 -5.79 10.21 -17.38
N ALA A 178 -6.56 9.99 -18.44
CA ALA A 178 -6.02 9.86 -19.80
C ALA A 178 -5.07 11.01 -20.24
N ASP A 179 -5.13 12.17 -19.59
CA ASP A 179 -4.26 13.34 -19.83
C ASP A 179 -2.97 13.40 -18.99
N GLY A 180 -2.65 12.37 -18.20
CA GLY A 180 -1.43 12.32 -17.38
C GLY A 180 -1.59 12.75 -15.92
N VAL A 181 -2.79 13.18 -15.52
CA VAL A 181 -3.03 13.64 -14.15
C VAL A 181 -4.22 12.89 -13.56
N ALA A 182 -4.04 12.30 -12.37
CA ALA A 182 -5.18 11.79 -11.62
C ALA A 182 -6.02 13.00 -11.15
N LYS A 183 -7.08 13.30 -11.88
CA LYS A 183 -8.11 14.27 -11.42
C LYS A 183 -9.02 13.66 -10.36
N ALA A 184 -9.10 12.33 -10.31
CA ALA A 184 -9.85 11.60 -9.31
C ALA A 184 -9.08 11.56 -7.98
N LYS A 185 -9.82 11.57 -6.87
CA LYS A 185 -9.27 11.38 -5.53
C LYS A 185 -8.65 9.99 -5.43
N VAL A 186 -7.52 9.87 -4.73
CA VAL A 186 -6.88 8.58 -4.44
C VAL A 186 -7.56 7.95 -3.23
N LEU A 187 -8.17 6.79 -3.41
CA LEU A 187 -8.80 5.96 -2.39
C LEU A 187 -7.88 4.82 -1.94
N GLY A 188 -8.34 4.03 -0.97
CA GLY A 188 -7.56 2.97 -0.35
C GLY A 188 -6.59 3.49 0.72
N PRO A 189 -5.57 2.72 1.13
CA PRO A 189 -5.39 1.30 0.81
C PRO A 189 -6.51 0.45 1.42
N ASN A 190 -7.23 -0.30 0.58
CA ASN A 190 -8.24 -1.28 0.99
C ASN A 190 -8.46 -2.31 -0.16
N SER A 191 -9.38 -3.26 0.04
CA SER A 191 -9.69 -4.34 -0.92
C SER A 191 -10.83 -4.01 -1.90
N TRP A 192 -11.32 -2.78 -1.94
CA TRP A 192 -12.47 -2.37 -2.76
C TRP A 192 -12.08 -1.78 -4.12
N GLY A 193 -10.79 -1.73 -4.44
CA GLY A 193 -10.29 -1.12 -5.67
C GLY A 193 -10.55 -1.92 -6.95
N HIS A 194 -11.11 -3.13 -6.88
CA HIS A 194 -11.31 -3.95 -8.06
C HIS A 194 -12.15 -3.23 -9.13
N GLY A 195 -11.61 -3.11 -10.35
CA GLY A 195 -12.26 -2.41 -11.47
C GLY A 195 -12.05 -0.88 -11.48
N TYR A 196 -11.40 -0.31 -10.47
CA TYR A 196 -11.04 1.10 -10.42
C TYR A 196 -9.57 1.27 -10.76
N ASN A 197 -9.27 1.52 -12.04
CA ASN A 197 -7.91 1.72 -12.53
C ASN A 197 -7.67 3.16 -12.98
N TRP A 198 -6.45 3.66 -12.77
CA TRP A 198 -5.97 4.83 -13.49
C TRP A 198 -5.66 4.44 -14.93
N HIS A 199 -5.88 5.35 -15.88
CA HIS A 199 -5.72 5.10 -17.30
C HIS A 199 -4.68 6.02 -17.95
N ILE A 200 -3.73 5.44 -18.65
CA ILE A 200 -2.68 6.13 -19.42
C ILE A 200 -3.05 6.04 -20.90
N ALA A 201 -3.39 7.17 -21.54
CA ALA A 201 -3.51 7.19 -23.00
C ALA A 201 -2.12 7.23 -23.64
N CYS A 202 -1.75 6.15 -24.33
CA CYS A 202 -0.42 5.99 -24.90
C CYS A 202 -0.42 5.02 -26.10
N THR A 203 0.66 5.07 -26.88
CA THR A 203 0.97 4.08 -27.92
C THR A 203 2.05 3.09 -27.44
N PRO A 204 2.08 1.86 -27.98
CA PRO A 204 3.15 0.91 -27.69
C PRO A 204 4.55 1.53 -27.84
N GLY A 205 5.43 1.24 -26.88
CA GLY A 205 6.81 1.74 -26.81
C GLY A 205 6.97 3.10 -26.13
N GLU A 206 5.88 3.78 -25.75
CA GLU A 206 5.99 5.01 -24.97
C GLU A 206 6.36 4.73 -23.52
N ARG A 207 7.21 5.60 -22.96
CA ARG A 207 7.65 5.53 -21.56
C ARG A 207 6.96 6.57 -20.72
N PHE A 208 6.58 6.18 -19.51
CA PHE A 208 5.94 7.05 -18.53
C PHE A 208 6.64 6.95 -17.19
N LEU A 209 6.79 8.09 -16.51
CA LEU A 209 7.09 8.11 -15.09
C LEU A 209 5.78 8.19 -14.33
N ILE A 210 5.48 7.15 -13.55
CA ILE A 210 4.38 7.16 -12.58
C ILE A 210 4.96 7.59 -11.23
N GLU A 211 4.32 8.57 -10.61
CA GLU A 211 4.71 9.10 -9.30
C GLU A 211 3.55 8.96 -8.32
N PHE A 212 3.87 8.52 -7.12
CA PHE A 212 2.96 8.42 -5.99
C PHE A 212 3.54 9.19 -4.80
N ASN A 213 2.75 10.06 -4.20
CA ASN A 213 3.12 10.79 -2.99
C ASN A 213 2.12 10.44 -1.88
N ARG A 214 2.62 9.96 -0.74
CA ARG A 214 1.82 9.74 0.46
C ARG A 214 2.44 10.37 1.68
N THR A 215 1.67 11.15 2.42
CA THR A 215 2.06 11.71 3.71
C THR A 215 0.97 11.46 4.75
N ILE A 216 1.37 11.01 5.94
CA ILE A 216 0.46 10.72 7.04
C ILE A 216 0.85 11.58 8.22
N ASP A 217 -0.09 12.40 8.69
CA ASP A 217 0.08 13.34 9.79
C ASP A 217 -1.11 13.28 10.76
N ALA A 218 -1.23 14.18 11.74
CA ALA A 218 -2.39 14.17 12.64
C ALA A 218 -3.72 14.50 11.92
N GLU A 219 -3.66 15.22 10.79
CA GLU A 219 -4.82 15.70 10.04
C GLU A 219 -5.40 14.61 9.14
N GLY A 220 -4.57 13.70 8.62
CA GLY A 220 -5.06 12.62 7.78
C GLY A 220 -4.00 11.86 7.00
N ASP A 221 -4.44 11.21 5.93
CA ASP A 221 -3.64 10.48 4.95
C ASP A 221 -3.77 11.20 3.61
N LYS A 222 -2.76 11.99 3.23
CA LYS A 222 -2.73 12.76 1.99
C LYS A 222 -2.04 11.93 0.92
N ARG A 223 -2.72 11.75 -0.21
CA ARG A 223 -2.31 10.85 -1.29
C ARG A 223 -2.51 11.50 -2.64
N GLU A 224 -1.47 11.42 -3.48
CA GLU A 224 -1.49 11.97 -4.83
C GLU A 224 -0.81 11.01 -5.79
N VAL A 225 -1.38 10.86 -6.99
CA VAL A 225 -0.81 10.06 -8.07
C VAL A 225 -0.76 10.93 -9.33
N CYS A 226 0.34 10.91 -10.05
CA CYS A 226 0.44 11.53 -11.37
C CYS A 226 1.35 10.72 -12.28
N TRP A 227 1.23 10.90 -13.60
CA TRP A 227 2.10 10.23 -14.55
C TRP A 227 2.40 11.12 -15.75
N SER A 228 3.66 11.12 -16.18
CA SER A 228 4.08 11.97 -17.30
C SER A 228 4.88 11.16 -18.31
N LYS A 229 4.62 11.43 -19.59
CA LYS A 229 5.40 10.83 -20.68
C LYS A 229 6.86 11.25 -20.54
N ARG A 230 7.77 10.30 -20.58
CA ARG A 230 9.21 10.54 -20.61
C ARG A 230 9.67 10.67 -22.05
N GLN A 231 10.46 11.72 -22.31
CA GLN A 231 11.18 11.82 -23.57
C GLN A 231 12.34 10.83 -23.54
N TYR A 232 12.54 10.12 -24.64
CA TYR A 232 13.73 9.30 -24.84
C TYR A 232 14.95 10.22 -24.75
N THR A 233 15.80 10.02 -23.74
CA THR A 233 17.09 10.68 -23.68
C THR A 233 18.14 9.67 -24.10
N GLU A 234 18.77 9.91 -25.24
CA GLU A 234 19.79 9.07 -25.89
C GLU A 234 21.14 9.04 -25.12
N ALA A 235 21.12 9.25 -23.80
CA ALA A 235 22.32 9.52 -23.02
C ALA A 235 22.94 8.28 -22.33
N ALA A 236 22.34 7.10 -22.45
CA ALA A 236 22.78 5.90 -21.71
C ALA A 236 23.61 4.90 -22.53
N SER A 237 23.89 5.14 -23.82
CA SER A 237 24.60 4.19 -24.69
C SER A 237 26.04 4.58 -25.04
N LEU A 238 26.60 5.66 -24.48
CA LEU A 238 27.97 6.12 -24.80
C LEU A 238 29.05 5.79 -23.76
N GLU A 239 28.72 5.23 -22.59
CA GLU A 239 29.74 4.89 -21.58
C GLU A 239 30.34 3.48 -21.72
N ASP A 240 29.84 2.64 -22.62
CA ASP A 240 30.30 1.23 -22.74
C ASP A 240 31.22 0.94 -23.96
N SER A 241 31.82 1.98 -24.56
CA SER A 241 32.74 1.81 -25.71
C SER A 241 34.18 2.27 -25.49
N ALA A 242 34.55 2.71 -24.28
CA ALA A 242 35.94 3.03 -23.96
C ALA A 242 36.72 1.77 -23.53
N SER A 243 36.97 0.85 -24.48
CA SER A 243 38.06 -0.13 -24.34
C SER A 243 39.41 0.56 -24.55
N PRO A 244 40.40 0.41 -23.65
CA PRO A 244 41.72 0.99 -23.84
C PRO A 244 42.54 0.16 -24.84
N THR A 245 42.81 0.75 -26.00
CA THR A 245 43.69 0.19 -27.03
C THR A 245 45.17 0.34 -26.65
N ALA A 246 45.84 -0.80 -26.50
CA ALA A 246 47.25 -1.12 -26.76
C ALA A 246 48.39 -0.39 -26.00
N ALA A 247 49.13 -1.17 -25.22
CA ALA A 247 50.57 -0.98 -24.99
C ALA A 247 51.36 -1.93 -25.92
N PRO A 248 52.44 -1.50 -26.60
CA PRO A 248 53.25 -2.37 -27.44
C PRO A 248 54.24 -3.20 -26.62
N GLN A 249 54.52 -4.39 -27.15
CA GLN A 249 55.41 -5.41 -26.64
C GLN A 249 56.88 -4.95 -26.50
N VAL A 250 57.57 -5.46 -25.47
CA VAL A 250 59.03 -5.57 -25.43
C VAL A 250 59.38 -7.05 -25.27
N VAL A 251 60.06 -7.60 -26.28
CA VAL A 251 60.64 -8.95 -26.34
C VAL A 251 62.18 -8.79 -26.20
N PRO A 252 62.91 -9.72 -25.58
CA PRO A 252 64.21 -9.44 -24.98
C PRO A 252 65.38 -9.55 -25.98
N GLN A 253 66.50 -8.89 -25.68
CA GLN A 253 67.80 -9.17 -26.28
C GLN A 253 68.86 -9.46 -25.21
N LEU A 254 69.69 -10.44 -25.58
CA LEU A 254 70.78 -11.05 -24.83
C LEU A 254 71.90 -10.07 -24.49
N GLU A 255 72.51 -10.25 -23.31
CA GLU A 255 73.91 -10.70 -23.11
C GLU A 255 74.08 -11.30 -21.70
#